data_AF-A0A3M8BSS8-F1
#
_entry.id   AF-A0A3M8BSS8-F1
#
_cell.length_a   1.000
_cell.length_b   1.000
_cell.length_c   1.000
_cell.angle_alpha   90.00
_cell.angle_beta   90.00
_cell.angle_gamma   90.00
#
_symmetry.space_group_name_H-M   'P 1'
#
loop_
_entity.id
_entity.type
_entity.pdbx_description
1 polymer ?
#
loop_
_entity_poly.entity_id
_entity_poly.type
_entity_poly.pdbx_seq_one_letter_code
_entity_poly.pdbx_strand_id
1 'polypeptide(L)'
;MVSSPGLTSGIDATLYVISQQLGESMAEKIANEMNYPSYHFVKNPKVDPYYIDLSESVYLFNQAFQWNQKQTGVLLYDGMDEGELSTIYDTYAASGTTKVISLSNSKQPIVTKYKLNLIAKYQIENGPELDRVIVPVSDAKTLADKIVKEWYEKGSALEPEFLHSDSADRFMFDAPLEDLSRQEDIQTAIYGAKRLEYRADYLKFEGIPFSIESFGVPLLLTVVALLTAFFITVAPIRMSDRVYGFPTFLSAYSLATKTGDSLSYLHR
;
A
#
# COMPACT_ATOMS: atom_id res chain seq x y z
N MET A 1 17.55 -2.48 28.97
CA MET A 1 16.47 -2.96 28.09
C MET A 1 16.77 -2.41 26.71
N VAL A 2 16.84 -3.27 25.69
CA VAL A 2 16.99 -2.85 24.29
C VAL A 2 15.58 -2.83 23.70
N SER A 3 15.18 -1.72 23.10
CA SER A 3 13.89 -1.56 22.44
C SER A 3 14.11 -1.04 21.04
N SER A 4 13.37 -1.58 20.08
CA SER A 4 13.40 -1.09 18.70
C SER A 4 11.99 -0.92 18.16
N PRO A 5 11.63 0.27 17.66
CA PRO A 5 10.42 0.46 16.87
C PRO A 5 10.72 0.10 15.42
N GLY A 6 9.85 -0.65 14.73
CA GLY A 6 10.01 -0.92 13.29
C GLY A 6 10.76 -2.22 12.95
N LEU A 7 10.67 -2.62 11.69
CA LEU A 7 11.12 -3.95 11.24
C LEU A 7 12.65 -4.04 11.14
N THR A 8 13.28 -3.11 10.40
CA THR A 8 14.72 -3.19 10.09
C THR A 8 15.61 -2.71 11.23
N SER A 9 15.15 -1.76 12.04
CA SER A 9 15.77 -1.41 13.32
C SER A 9 15.73 -2.59 14.31
N GLY A 10 14.72 -3.46 14.22
CA GLY A 10 14.66 -4.71 14.99
C GLY A 10 15.82 -5.66 14.67
N ILE A 11 16.32 -5.63 13.42
CA ILE A 11 17.53 -6.35 13.01
C ILE A 11 18.75 -5.73 13.69
N ASP A 12 18.91 -4.40 13.66
CA ASP A 12 19.99 -3.69 14.37
C ASP A 12 20.02 -4.05 15.86
N ALA A 13 18.86 -4.00 16.52
CA ALA A 13 18.73 -4.31 17.94
C ALA A 13 19.06 -5.77 18.26
N THR A 14 18.64 -6.71 17.40
CA THR A 14 18.97 -8.13 17.55
C THR A 14 20.47 -8.36 17.38
N LEU A 15 21.08 -7.79 16.34
CA LEU A 15 22.51 -7.88 16.09
C LEU A 15 23.33 -7.25 17.21
N TYR A 16 22.84 -6.15 17.81
CA TYR A 16 23.45 -5.58 19.01
C TYR A 16 23.38 -6.55 20.20
N VAL A 17 22.24 -7.19 20.45
CA VAL A 17 22.15 -8.19 21.53
C VAL A 17 23.11 -9.36 21.27
N ILE A 18 23.21 -9.84 20.03
CA ILE A 18 24.17 -10.87 19.63
C ILE A 18 25.60 -10.39 19.88
N SER A 19 25.94 -9.14 19.52
CA SER A 19 27.29 -8.62 19.73
C SER A 19 27.65 -8.55 21.21
N GLN A 20 26.68 -8.24 22.09
CA GLN A 20 26.88 -8.24 23.54
C GLN A 20 27.03 -9.65 24.13
N GLN A 21 26.37 -10.67 23.56
CA GLN A 21 26.36 -12.03 24.12
C GLN A 21 27.42 -12.95 23.53
N LEU A 22 27.66 -12.85 22.23
CA LEU A 22 28.50 -13.77 21.44
C LEU A 22 29.71 -13.07 20.79
N GLY A 23 29.83 -11.75 20.97
CA GLY A 23 30.92 -10.94 20.43
C GLY A 23 30.59 -10.31 19.07
N GLU A 24 31.29 -9.22 18.77
CA GLU A 24 31.12 -8.43 17.55
C GLU A 24 31.32 -9.25 16.28
N SER A 25 32.33 -10.14 16.26
CA SER A 25 32.63 -10.99 15.11
C SER A 25 31.48 -11.92 14.73
N MET A 26 30.69 -12.40 15.70
CA MET A 26 29.53 -13.23 15.42
C MET A 26 28.38 -12.40 14.81
N ALA A 27 28.13 -11.21 15.35
CA ALA A 27 27.10 -10.32 14.82
C ALA A 27 27.44 -9.85 13.40
N GLU A 28 28.70 -9.51 13.14
CA GLU A 28 29.18 -9.13 11.80
C GLU A 28 29.10 -10.31 10.82
N LYS A 29 29.47 -11.51 11.27
CA LYS A 29 29.31 -12.73 10.46
C LYS A 29 27.86 -12.94 10.05
N ILE A 30 26.90 -12.85 10.98
CA ILE A 30 25.47 -13.03 10.69
C ILE A 30 24.97 -11.92 9.75
N ALA A 31 25.36 -10.67 9.99
CA ALA A 31 24.99 -9.55 9.12
C ALA A 31 25.50 -9.76 7.68
N ASN A 32 26.72 -10.28 7.52
CA ASN A 32 27.28 -10.61 6.21
C ASN A 32 26.57 -11.81 5.56
N GLU A 33 26.26 -12.86 6.32
CA GLU A 33 25.54 -14.04 5.80
C GLU A 33 24.13 -13.70 5.28
N MET A 34 23.49 -12.66 5.85
CA MET A 34 22.18 -12.19 5.39
C MET A 34 22.26 -10.98 4.44
N ASN A 35 23.46 -10.58 4.02
CA ASN A 35 23.73 -9.39 3.20
C ASN A 35 23.16 -8.08 3.78
N TYR A 36 23.11 -7.92 5.11
CA TYR A 36 22.50 -6.76 5.75
C TYR A 36 23.33 -5.47 5.53
N PRO A 37 22.80 -4.45 4.84
CA PRO A 37 23.58 -3.28 4.41
C PRO A 37 23.91 -2.30 5.55
N SER A 38 23.22 -2.42 6.69
CA SER A 38 23.18 -1.42 7.75
C SER A 38 23.91 -1.82 9.04
N TYR A 39 24.80 -2.82 8.99
CA TYR A 39 25.49 -3.31 10.20
C TYR A 39 26.21 -2.23 11.01
N HIS A 40 26.68 -1.16 10.37
CA HIS A 40 27.35 -0.05 11.04
C HIS A 40 26.49 0.64 12.12
N PHE A 41 25.16 0.55 12.05
CA PHE A 41 24.25 1.09 13.06
C PHE A 41 24.23 0.29 14.36
N VAL A 42 24.68 -0.96 14.34
CA VAL A 42 24.93 -1.74 15.57
C VAL A 42 25.99 -1.06 16.44
N LYS A 43 26.99 -0.44 15.81
CA LYS A 43 28.08 0.28 16.49
C LYS A 43 27.68 1.71 16.83
N ASN A 44 26.95 2.37 15.94
CA ASN A 44 26.49 3.74 16.10
C ASN A 44 24.99 3.84 15.75
N PRO A 45 24.09 3.70 16.74
CA PRO A 45 22.65 3.65 16.49
C PRO A 45 22.02 5.01 16.20
N LYS A 46 22.82 6.06 15.98
CA LYS A 46 22.32 7.40 15.68
C LYS A 46 21.76 7.43 14.27
N VAL A 47 20.45 7.66 14.19
CA VAL A 47 19.70 7.82 12.94
C VAL A 47 18.83 9.05 13.03
N ASP A 48 18.55 9.67 11.90
CA ASP A 48 17.50 10.67 11.81
C ASP A 48 16.14 9.97 11.93
N PRO A 49 15.26 10.42 12.85
CA PRO A 49 13.98 9.77 13.05
C PRO A 49 13.06 9.99 11.84
N TYR A 50 12.30 8.96 11.47
CA TYR A 50 11.22 9.10 10.50
C TYR A 50 10.10 9.96 11.09
N TYR A 51 9.62 10.92 10.30
CA TYR A 51 8.56 11.85 10.69
C TYR A 51 7.37 11.75 9.74
N ILE A 52 6.19 12.09 10.26
CA ILE A 52 4.99 12.27 9.44
C ILE A 52 5.22 13.49 8.57
N ASP A 53 5.15 13.31 7.25
CA ASP A 53 5.32 14.36 6.25
C ASP A 53 4.36 14.15 5.07
N LEU A 54 4.56 14.91 3.99
CA LEU A 54 3.74 14.80 2.80
C LEU A 54 3.87 13.43 2.10
N SER A 55 4.92 12.64 2.36
CA SER A 55 5.02 11.29 1.79
C SER A 55 3.92 10.36 2.34
N GLU A 56 3.36 10.65 3.52
CA GLU A 56 2.22 9.89 4.06
C GLU A 56 0.97 10.03 3.18
N SER A 57 0.87 11.10 2.39
CA SER A 57 -0.21 11.26 1.43
C SER A 57 -0.20 10.15 0.37
N VAL A 58 0.97 9.60 0.02
CA VAL A 58 1.07 8.51 -0.96
C VAL A 58 0.26 7.31 -0.53
N TYR A 59 0.44 6.89 0.72
CA TYR A 59 -0.33 5.78 1.27
C TYR A 59 -1.82 6.07 1.35
N LEU A 60 -2.18 7.26 1.84
CA LEU A 60 -3.58 7.67 1.95
C LEU A 60 -4.28 7.66 0.59
N PHE A 61 -3.63 8.21 -0.44
CA PHE A 61 -4.20 8.28 -1.78
C PHE A 61 -4.25 6.90 -2.44
N ASN A 62 -3.21 6.07 -2.28
CA ASN A 62 -3.25 4.68 -2.74
C ASN A 62 -4.43 3.92 -2.13
N GLN A 63 -4.64 4.05 -0.81
CA GLN A 63 -5.76 3.39 -0.13
C GLN A 63 -7.13 3.93 -0.55
N ALA A 64 -7.25 5.22 -0.87
CA ALA A 64 -8.52 5.86 -1.20
C ALA A 64 -8.90 5.77 -2.67
N PHE A 65 -7.91 5.78 -3.57
CA PHE A 65 -8.10 6.04 -4.99
C PHE A 65 -7.45 4.99 -5.90
N GLN A 66 -6.67 4.03 -5.38
CA GLN A 66 -6.24 2.88 -6.17
C GLN A 66 -7.38 1.86 -6.26
N TRP A 67 -8.28 2.05 -7.23
CA TRP A 67 -9.43 1.17 -7.43
C TRP A 67 -9.05 -0.14 -8.13
N ASN A 68 -8.07 -0.09 -9.02
CA ASN A 68 -7.55 -1.26 -9.75
C ASN A 68 -6.30 -1.83 -9.07
N GLN A 69 -6.48 -2.39 -7.87
CA GLN A 69 -5.37 -3.02 -7.16
C GLN A 69 -4.85 -4.26 -7.91
N LYS A 70 -3.53 -4.33 -8.06
CA LYS A 70 -2.85 -5.48 -8.67
C LYS A 70 -3.14 -6.75 -7.85
N GLN A 71 -3.64 -7.81 -8.48
CA GLN A 71 -3.83 -9.13 -7.85
C GLN A 71 -2.54 -9.94 -7.98
N THR A 72 -1.78 -10.06 -6.89
CA THR A 72 -0.50 -10.76 -6.88
C THR A 72 -0.60 -12.05 -6.10
N GLY A 73 -0.38 -13.19 -6.78
CA GLY A 73 -0.28 -14.49 -6.15
C GLY A 73 1.11 -14.71 -5.53
N VAL A 74 1.15 -15.37 -4.38
CA VAL A 74 2.41 -15.82 -3.76
C VAL A 74 2.33 -17.32 -3.53
N LEU A 75 3.25 -18.07 -4.12
CA LEU A 75 3.26 -19.53 -4.00
C LEU A 75 3.90 -19.96 -2.68
N LEU A 76 3.12 -20.65 -1.86
CA LEU A 76 3.57 -21.27 -0.62
C LEU A 76 3.95 -22.73 -0.86
N TYR A 77 5.13 -23.10 -0.36
CA TYR A 77 5.71 -24.43 -0.49
C TYR A 77 6.48 -24.82 0.78
N ASP A 78 6.60 -26.13 1.03
CA ASP A 78 7.29 -26.62 2.22
C ASP A 78 8.79 -26.29 2.20
N GLY A 79 9.29 -25.83 3.35
CA GLY A 79 10.67 -25.44 3.52
C GLY A 79 11.00 -24.03 3.00
N MET A 80 10.00 -23.25 2.58
CA MET A 80 10.22 -21.85 2.20
C MET A 80 10.78 -21.01 3.35
N ASP A 81 11.55 -19.98 3.03
CA ASP A 81 12.04 -19.02 4.00
C ASP A 81 10.92 -18.01 4.32
N GLU A 82 10.46 -18.00 5.57
CA GLU A 82 9.41 -17.09 6.01
C GLU A 82 9.84 -15.61 5.99
N GLY A 83 11.14 -15.31 6.01
CA GLY A 83 11.65 -13.94 5.86
C GLY A 83 11.51 -13.45 4.43
N GLU A 84 11.86 -14.28 3.44
CA GLU A 84 11.63 -13.95 2.03
C GLU A 84 10.13 -13.78 1.74
N LEU A 85 9.29 -14.67 2.29
CA LEU A 85 7.84 -14.53 2.21
C LEU A 85 7.36 -13.21 2.83
N SER A 86 7.86 -12.84 4.02
CA SER A 86 7.42 -11.63 4.71
C SER A 86 7.75 -10.39 3.90
N THR A 87 8.88 -10.35 3.20
CA THR A 87 9.25 -9.19 2.36
C THR A 87 8.23 -8.90 1.26
N ILE A 88 7.59 -9.93 0.69
CA ILE A 88 6.54 -9.76 -0.32
C ILE A 88 5.28 -9.15 0.32
N TYR A 89 4.84 -9.68 1.47
CA TYR A 89 3.68 -9.13 2.17
C TYR A 89 3.94 -7.70 2.66
N ASP A 90 5.09 -7.50 3.29
CA ASP A 90 5.48 -6.21 3.83
C ASP A 90 5.66 -5.19 2.71
N THR A 91 6.16 -5.56 1.53
CA THR A 91 6.34 -4.59 0.43
C THR A 91 5.04 -4.28 -0.30
N TYR A 92 4.32 -5.32 -0.74
CA TYR A 92 3.19 -5.14 -1.65
C TYR A 92 1.84 -5.03 -0.93
N ALA A 93 1.57 -5.85 0.10
CA ALA A 93 0.25 -5.80 0.75
C ALA A 93 0.06 -4.50 1.55
N ALA A 94 1.16 -3.92 2.05
CA ALA A 94 1.15 -2.69 2.81
C ALA A 94 1.31 -1.41 1.96
N SER A 95 1.40 -1.52 0.63
CA SER A 95 1.49 -0.35 -0.27
C SER A 95 0.14 0.33 -0.53
N GLY A 96 -0.96 -0.40 -0.31
CA GLY A 96 -2.32 -0.01 -0.69
C GLY A 96 -2.62 -0.17 -2.19
N THR A 97 -1.66 -0.65 -2.98
CA THR A 97 -1.80 -0.81 -4.44
C THR A 97 -1.93 -2.26 -4.88
N THR A 98 -1.52 -3.20 -4.05
CA THR A 98 -1.49 -4.62 -4.39
C THR A 98 -2.27 -5.45 -3.39
N LYS A 99 -3.09 -6.36 -3.90
CA LYS A 99 -3.75 -7.41 -3.12
C LYS A 99 -2.93 -8.69 -3.23
N VAL A 100 -2.19 -8.99 -2.17
CA VAL A 100 -1.35 -10.19 -2.08
C VAL A 100 -2.19 -11.39 -1.64
N ILE A 101 -2.11 -12.49 -2.39
CA ILE A 101 -2.94 -13.69 -2.21
C ILE A 101 -2.02 -14.91 -2.10
N SER A 102 -2.06 -15.60 -0.96
CA SER A 102 -1.32 -16.85 -0.79
C SER A 102 -2.01 -18.01 -1.49
N LEU A 103 -1.22 -18.76 -2.25
CA LEU A 103 -1.63 -19.93 -3.02
C LEU A 103 -0.77 -21.11 -2.62
N SER A 104 -1.35 -22.31 -2.58
CA SER A 104 -0.56 -23.54 -2.45
C SER A 104 -1.17 -24.67 -3.25
N ASN A 105 -0.35 -25.67 -3.56
CA ASN A 105 -0.81 -26.95 -4.09
C ASN A 105 -1.27 -27.89 -2.97
N SER A 106 -0.94 -27.59 -1.71
CA SER A 106 -1.28 -28.41 -0.56
C SER A 106 -2.52 -27.90 0.17
N LYS A 107 -3.43 -28.82 0.49
CA LYS A 107 -4.54 -28.58 1.43
C LYS A 107 -4.10 -28.68 2.90
N GLN A 108 -2.87 -29.13 3.14
CA GLN A 108 -2.28 -29.21 4.48
C GLN A 108 -1.51 -27.93 4.80
N PRO A 109 -1.28 -27.64 6.09
CA PRO A 109 -0.39 -26.56 6.48
C PRO A 109 0.99 -26.74 5.86
N ILE A 110 1.53 -25.64 5.34
CA ILE A 110 2.90 -25.54 4.85
C ILE A 110 3.83 -25.30 6.03
N VAL A 111 4.92 -26.07 6.11
CA VAL A 111 5.92 -25.90 7.16
C VAL A 111 7.14 -25.18 6.59
N THR A 112 7.37 -23.96 7.03
CA THR A 112 8.51 -23.13 6.61
C THR A 112 9.85 -23.65 7.16
N LYS A 113 10.95 -23.09 6.68
CA LYS A 113 12.33 -23.42 7.07
C LYS A 113 12.52 -23.35 8.58
N TYR A 114 12.03 -22.29 9.25
CA TYR A 114 12.12 -22.16 10.71
C TYR A 114 10.83 -22.58 11.44
N LYS A 115 10.06 -23.51 10.84
CA LYS A 115 8.97 -24.29 11.44
C LYS A 115 7.68 -23.53 11.76
N LEU A 116 7.49 -22.36 11.17
CA LEU A 116 6.18 -21.72 11.14
C LEU A 116 5.21 -22.54 10.26
N ASN A 117 3.99 -22.72 10.75
CA ASN A 117 2.91 -23.37 10.00
C ASN A 117 2.05 -22.31 9.31
N LEU A 118 1.95 -22.39 8.00
CA LEU A 118 1.20 -21.45 7.16
C LEU A 118 0.03 -22.16 6.48
N ILE A 119 -1.08 -21.45 6.33
CA ILE A 119 -2.23 -21.92 5.57
C ILE A 119 -2.43 -20.97 4.39
N ALA A 120 -2.36 -21.49 3.17
CA ALA A 120 -2.65 -20.71 1.98
C ALA A 120 -4.13 -20.32 1.94
N LYS A 121 -4.41 -19.10 1.51
CA LYS A 121 -5.78 -18.60 1.39
C LYS A 121 -6.55 -19.35 0.31
N TYR A 122 -5.88 -19.69 -0.78
CA TYR A 122 -6.43 -20.48 -1.88
C TYR A 122 -5.51 -21.64 -2.25
N GLN A 123 -6.09 -22.64 -2.89
CA GLN A 123 -5.35 -23.61 -3.66
C GLN A 123 -5.09 -23.03 -5.06
N ILE A 124 -4.04 -23.48 -5.75
CA ILE A 124 -3.74 -23.03 -7.11
C ILE A 124 -4.97 -23.21 -8.04
N GLU A 125 -5.67 -24.33 -7.92
CA GLU A 125 -6.83 -24.69 -8.76
C GLU A 125 -8.07 -23.81 -8.55
N ASN A 126 -8.20 -23.16 -7.39
CA ASN A 126 -9.38 -22.37 -7.02
C ASN A 126 -9.03 -20.92 -6.64
N GLY A 127 -7.83 -20.48 -7.03
CA GLY A 127 -7.40 -19.11 -6.87
C GLY A 127 -8.24 -18.15 -7.72
N PRO A 128 -8.33 -16.87 -7.32
CA PRO A 128 -8.90 -15.85 -8.19
C PRO A 128 -8.00 -15.63 -9.42
N GLU A 129 -8.48 -14.84 -10.38
CA GLU A 129 -7.63 -14.33 -11.45
C GLU A 129 -6.51 -13.46 -10.87
N LEU A 130 -5.29 -13.66 -11.38
CA LEU A 130 -4.09 -12.99 -10.91
C LEU A 130 -3.46 -12.23 -12.06
N ASP A 131 -2.84 -11.10 -11.74
CA ASP A 131 -2.07 -10.35 -12.72
C ASP A 131 -0.61 -10.82 -12.79
N ARG A 132 -0.10 -11.39 -11.69
CA ARG A 132 1.26 -11.94 -11.58
C ARG A 132 1.37 -12.94 -10.44
N VAL A 133 2.44 -13.73 -10.43
CA VAL A 133 2.72 -14.72 -9.39
C VAL A 133 4.20 -14.68 -8.99
N ILE A 134 4.45 -14.53 -7.70
CA ILE A 134 5.80 -14.43 -7.12
C ILE A 134 6.11 -15.72 -6.35
N VAL A 135 7.32 -16.22 -6.52
CA VAL A 135 7.87 -17.32 -5.73
C VAL A 135 8.97 -16.77 -4.81
N PRO A 136 8.75 -16.74 -3.48
CA PRO A 136 9.71 -16.19 -2.53
C PRO A 136 10.82 -17.22 -2.27
N VAL A 137 11.77 -17.31 -3.20
CA VAL A 137 12.89 -18.26 -3.16
C VAL A 137 14.19 -17.60 -3.59
N SER A 138 15.21 -17.66 -2.74
CA SER A 138 16.60 -17.28 -3.08
C SER A 138 17.40 -18.40 -3.75
N ASP A 139 17.10 -19.68 -3.45
CA ASP A 139 17.75 -20.85 -4.05
C ASP A 139 16.92 -21.44 -5.20
N ALA A 140 16.98 -20.82 -6.39
CA ALA A 140 16.14 -21.24 -7.51
C ALA A 140 16.45 -22.63 -8.06
N LYS A 141 17.69 -23.11 -8.03
CA LYS A 141 18.10 -24.16 -8.98
C LYS A 141 17.48 -25.55 -8.74
N THR A 142 16.92 -25.82 -7.57
CA THR A 142 16.30 -27.12 -7.28
C THR A 142 14.88 -27.00 -6.76
N LEU A 143 14.61 -25.96 -5.98
CA LEU A 143 13.31 -25.76 -5.36
C LEU A 143 12.34 -25.08 -6.32
N ALA A 144 12.80 -24.10 -7.12
CA ALA A 144 11.96 -23.42 -8.10
C ALA A 144 11.46 -24.40 -9.16
N ASP A 145 12.30 -25.27 -9.71
CA ASP A 145 11.91 -26.23 -10.76
C ASP A 145 10.71 -27.10 -10.36
N LYS A 146 10.69 -27.56 -9.10
CA LYS A 146 9.58 -28.34 -8.56
C LYS A 146 8.30 -27.49 -8.46
N ILE A 147 8.41 -26.29 -7.88
CA ILE A 147 7.28 -25.39 -7.66
C ILE A 147 6.69 -24.94 -9.00
N VAL A 148 7.54 -24.58 -9.96
CA VAL A 148 7.17 -24.16 -11.31
C VAL A 148 6.48 -25.28 -12.07
N LYS A 149 7.01 -26.50 -11.96
CA LYS A 149 6.37 -27.66 -12.57
C LYS A 149 4.97 -27.88 -12.00
N GLU A 150 4.83 -27.84 -10.67
CA GLU A 150 3.51 -27.97 -10.01
C GLU A 150 2.55 -26.85 -10.41
N TRP A 151 3.05 -25.61 -10.57
CA TRP A 151 2.29 -24.46 -11.03
C TRP A 151 1.72 -24.67 -12.44
N TYR A 152 2.55 -25.11 -13.40
CA TYR A 152 2.11 -25.35 -14.78
C TYR A 152 1.25 -26.61 -14.94
N GLU A 153 1.52 -27.67 -14.17
CA GLU A 153 0.71 -28.90 -14.20
C GLU A 153 -0.77 -28.66 -13.83
N LYS A 154 -1.06 -27.60 -13.08
CA LYS A 154 -2.42 -27.19 -12.72
C LYS A 154 -3.09 -26.24 -13.72
N GLY A 155 -2.44 -25.98 -14.86
CA GLY A 155 -3.03 -25.25 -15.99
C GLY A 155 -2.89 -23.74 -15.92
N SER A 156 -2.04 -23.20 -15.03
CA SER A 156 -1.76 -21.77 -14.98
C SER A 156 -0.90 -21.33 -16.16
N ALA A 157 -1.23 -20.19 -16.76
CA ALA A 157 -0.49 -19.62 -17.89
C ALA A 157 0.50 -18.50 -17.50
N LEU A 158 0.41 -17.97 -16.29
CA LEU A 158 1.31 -16.92 -15.82
C LEU A 158 2.71 -17.48 -15.56
N GLU A 159 3.73 -16.71 -15.92
CA GLU A 159 5.12 -17.02 -15.64
C GLU A 159 5.45 -16.67 -14.17
N PRO A 160 5.96 -17.63 -13.37
CA PRO A 160 6.40 -17.34 -12.01
C PRO A 160 7.63 -16.44 -11.96
N GLU A 161 7.58 -15.44 -11.10
CA GLU A 161 8.65 -14.46 -10.94
C GLU A 161 9.49 -14.76 -9.68
N PHE A 162 10.81 -14.66 -9.82
CA PHE A 162 11.81 -15.10 -8.82
C PHE A 162 12.61 -13.93 -8.26
N LEU A 163 11.94 -12.97 -7.63
CA LEU A 163 12.55 -11.71 -7.18
C LEU A 163 13.80 -11.93 -6.31
N HIS A 164 13.77 -12.90 -5.39
CA HIS A 164 14.89 -13.20 -4.49
C HIS A 164 16.00 -14.00 -5.15
N SER A 165 15.70 -14.89 -6.10
CA SER A 165 16.73 -15.70 -6.75
C SER A 165 17.59 -14.87 -7.71
N ASP A 166 16.98 -13.90 -8.38
CA ASP A 166 17.70 -13.00 -9.28
C ASP A 166 18.58 -12.00 -8.51
N SER A 167 18.46 -11.98 -7.18
CA SER A 167 19.14 -11.07 -6.25
C SER A 167 19.69 -11.77 -5.00
N ALA A 168 20.07 -13.04 -5.11
CA ALA A 168 20.45 -13.87 -3.95
C ALA A 168 21.67 -13.35 -3.16
N ASP A 169 22.48 -12.50 -3.76
CA ASP A 169 23.63 -11.81 -3.13
C ASP A 169 23.27 -10.47 -2.48
N ARG A 170 21.99 -10.06 -2.54
CA ARG A 170 21.48 -8.81 -1.98
C ARG A 170 20.66 -9.05 -0.72
N PHE A 171 20.32 -7.97 -0.03
CA PHE A 171 19.42 -8.04 1.11
C PHE A 171 17.98 -8.29 0.64
N MET A 172 17.22 -9.08 1.42
CA MET A 172 15.92 -9.62 1.02
C MET A 172 14.83 -8.57 0.66
N PHE A 173 14.98 -7.32 1.10
CA PHE A 173 14.05 -6.22 0.78
C PHE A 173 14.40 -5.45 -0.50
N ASP A 174 15.63 -5.60 -1.00
CA ASP A 174 16.13 -4.83 -2.14
C ASP A 174 15.27 -5.02 -3.38
N ALA A 175 15.19 -6.25 -3.87
CA ALA A 175 14.50 -6.57 -5.12
C ALA A 175 12.99 -6.31 -5.05
N PRO A 176 12.27 -6.69 -3.97
CA PRO A 176 10.86 -6.33 -3.83
C PRO A 176 10.59 -4.82 -3.88
N LEU A 177 11.42 -3.98 -3.25
CA LEU A 177 11.22 -2.53 -3.23
C LEU A 177 11.52 -1.89 -4.60
N GLU A 178 12.57 -2.33 -5.29
CA GLU A 178 12.86 -1.88 -6.66
C GLU A 178 11.79 -2.36 -7.65
N ASP A 179 11.24 -3.55 -7.43
CA ASP A 179 10.15 -4.07 -8.24
C ASP A 179 8.83 -3.34 -8.00
N LEU A 180 8.53 -2.97 -6.75
CA LEU A 180 7.37 -2.14 -6.41
C LEU A 180 7.41 -0.78 -7.14
N SER A 181 8.60 -0.17 -7.27
CA SER A 181 8.71 1.11 -7.98
C SER A 181 8.40 0.97 -9.47
N ARG A 182 8.80 -0.15 -10.07
CA ARG A 182 8.52 -0.48 -11.48
C ARG A 182 7.06 -0.84 -11.70
N GLN A 183 6.45 -1.57 -10.76
CA GLN A 183 5.04 -1.98 -10.84
C GLN A 183 4.10 -0.77 -10.70
N GLU A 184 4.35 0.08 -9.71
CA GLU A 184 3.45 1.17 -9.32
C GLU A 184 4.04 2.53 -9.66
N ASP A 185 4.92 3.01 -8.79
CA ASP A 185 5.61 4.28 -8.94
C ASP A 185 6.73 4.45 -7.90
N ILE A 186 7.62 5.40 -8.17
CA ILE A 186 8.79 5.71 -7.33
C ILE A 186 8.38 6.13 -5.91
N GLN A 187 7.34 6.95 -5.74
CA GLN A 187 6.95 7.47 -4.43
C GLN A 187 6.32 6.39 -3.54
N THR A 188 5.58 5.46 -4.13
CA THR A 188 5.03 4.28 -3.44
C THR A 188 6.16 3.39 -2.90
N ALA A 189 7.24 3.17 -3.66
CA ALA A 189 8.39 2.41 -3.19
C ALA A 189 9.20 3.15 -2.11
N ILE A 190 9.43 4.46 -2.27
CA ILE A 190 10.07 5.30 -1.24
C ILE A 190 9.27 5.26 0.07
N TYR A 191 7.94 5.38 -0.02
CA TYR A 191 7.06 5.22 1.13
C TYR A 191 7.18 3.83 1.77
N GLY A 192 7.23 2.78 0.94
CA GLY A 192 7.46 1.40 1.38
C GLY A 192 8.74 1.27 2.20
N ALA A 193 9.86 1.78 1.70
CA ALA A 193 11.14 1.80 2.42
C ALA A 193 11.04 2.59 3.73
N LYS A 194 10.44 3.79 3.70
CA LYS A 194 10.21 4.62 4.89
C LYS A 194 9.42 3.89 5.97
N ARG A 195 8.31 3.23 5.61
CA ARG A 195 7.44 2.48 6.54
C ARG A 195 8.16 1.27 7.14
N LEU A 196 9.05 0.63 6.38
CA LEU A 196 9.89 -0.47 6.86
C LEU A 196 11.09 0.02 7.70
N GLU A 197 11.23 1.34 7.85
CA GLU A 197 12.39 2.04 8.38
C GLU A 197 13.70 1.69 7.66
N TYR A 198 13.57 1.15 6.45
CA TYR A 198 14.66 0.56 5.70
C TYR A 198 15.47 1.64 5.00
N ARG A 199 16.78 1.62 5.26
CA ARG A 199 17.76 2.64 4.82
C ARG A 199 18.23 2.32 3.41
N ALA A 200 17.33 2.59 2.47
CA ALA A 200 17.41 2.21 1.06
C ALA A 200 18.24 3.17 0.18
N ASP A 201 19.20 3.92 0.74
CA ASP A 201 19.92 5.00 0.02
C ASP A 201 20.67 4.54 -1.24
N TYR A 202 20.95 3.25 -1.33
CA TYR A 202 21.65 2.63 -2.45
C TYR A 202 20.72 1.98 -3.48
N LEU A 203 19.42 1.85 -3.18
CA LEU A 203 18.45 1.27 -4.11
C LEU A 203 18.17 2.24 -5.27
N LYS A 204 17.88 1.66 -6.43
CA LYS A 204 17.50 2.43 -7.62
C LYS A 204 16.03 2.24 -7.91
N PHE A 205 15.24 3.26 -7.55
CA PHE A 205 13.82 3.28 -7.89
C PHE A 205 13.63 3.82 -9.30
N GLU A 206 13.07 2.96 -10.16
CA GLU A 206 12.75 3.25 -11.55
C GLU A 206 11.24 3.12 -11.77
N GLY A 207 10.68 3.92 -12.68
CA GLY A 207 9.25 3.91 -12.99
C GLY A 207 8.69 5.32 -13.19
N ILE A 208 7.36 5.42 -13.17
CA ILE A 208 6.68 6.71 -13.13
C ILE A 208 6.88 7.37 -11.75
N PRO A 209 6.90 8.70 -11.66
CA PRO A 209 7.15 9.37 -10.38
C PRO A 209 5.99 9.21 -9.38
N PHE A 210 4.75 9.07 -9.84
CA PHE A 210 3.57 8.87 -8.99
C PHE A 210 2.46 8.17 -9.78
N SER A 211 1.58 7.43 -9.08
CA SER A 211 0.41 6.77 -9.68
C SER A 211 -0.57 7.77 -10.29
N ILE A 212 -0.85 7.63 -11.59
CA ILE A 212 -1.85 8.46 -12.29
C ILE A 212 -3.26 8.18 -11.76
N GLU A 213 -3.55 6.92 -11.42
CA GLU A 213 -4.84 6.52 -10.86
C GLU A 213 -5.05 7.16 -9.50
N SER A 214 -4.09 7.01 -8.59
CA SER A 214 -4.23 7.51 -7.23
C SER A 214 -4.16 9.03 -7.12
N PHE A 215 -3.40 9.71 -7.99
CA PHE A 215 -3.23 11.18 -7.89
C PHE A 215 -3.89 11.95 -9.03
N GLY A 216 -3.70 11.50 -10.27
CA GLY A 216 -4.16 12.19 -11.47
C GLY A 216 -5.67 12.17 -11.62
N VAL A 217 -6.32 11.04 -11.37
CA VAL A 217 -7.78 10.90 -11.49
C VAL A 217 -8.52 11.77 -10.46
N PRO A 218 -8.20 11.74 -9.16
CA PRO A 218 -8.85 12.62 -8.18
C PRO A 218 -8.63 14.11 -8.49
N LEU A 219 -7.44 14.48 -8.94
CA LEU A 219 -7.15 15.86 -9.35
C LEU A 219 -8.03 16.28 -10.53
N LEU A 220 -8.12 15.45 -11.57
CA LEU A 220 -8.97 15.72 -12.73
C LEU A 220 -10.45 15.84 -12.34
N LEU A 221 -10.95 14.91 -11.52
CA LEU A 221 -12.32 14.94 -11.01
C LEU A 221 -12.60 16.21 -10.21
N THR A 222 -11.64 16.65 -9.40
CA THR A 222 -11.74 17.90 -8.64
C THR A 222 -11.82 19.11 -9.58
N VAL A 223 -10.97 19.18 -10.61
CA VAL A 223 -11.02 20.27 -11.60
C VAL A 223 -12.33 20.27 -12.37
N VAL A 224 -12.81 19.11 -12.82
CA VAL A 224 -14.09 18.99 -13.54
C VAL A 224 -15.27 19.41 -12.64
N ALA A 225 -15.26 19.01 -11.37
CA ALA A 225 -16.28 19.40 -10.41
C ALA A 225 -16.31 20.93 -10.19
N LEU A 226 -15.14 21.57 -10.03
CA LEU A 226 -15.03 23.02 -9.85
C LEU A 226 -15.47 23.78 -11.11
N LEU A 227 -15.08 23.33 -12.31
CA LEU A 227 -15.51 23.93 -13.57
C LEU A 227 -17.04 23.82 -13.72
N THR A 228 -17.60 22.65 -13.42
CA THR A 228 -19.05 22.43 -13.49
C THR A 228 -19.79 23.35 -12.52
N ALA A 229 -19.33 23.46 -11.27
CA ALA A 229 -19.89 24.39 -10.29
C ALA A 229 -19.81 25.84 -10.78
N PHE A 230 -18.67 26.25 -11.32
CA PHE A 230 -18.48 27.60 -11.87
C PHE A 230 -19.46 27.89 -13.02
N PHE A 231 -19.62 26.97 -13.97
CA PHE A 231 -20.58 27.15 -15.07
C PHE A 231 -22.02 27.20 -14.55
N ILE A 232 -22.40 26.37 -13.58
CA ILE A 232 -23.74 26.40 -12.97
C ILE A 232 -23.98 27.71 -12.20
N THR A 233 -22.98 28.27 -11.51
CA THR A 233 -23.14 29.52 -10.75
C THR A 233 -23.09 30.76 -11.65
N VAL A 234 -22.24 30.80 -12.66
CA VAL A 234 -22.01 31.99 -13.50
C VAL A 234 -22.93 32.07 -14.72
N ALA A 235 -23.33 30.93 -15.31
CA ALA A 235 -24.23 30.93 -16.48
C ALA A 235 -25.63 31.52 -16.22
N PRO A 236 -26.33 31.26 -15.09
CA PRO A 236 -27.66 31.83 -14.86
C PRO A 236 -27.63 33.32 -14.51
N ILE A 237 -26.53 33.83 -13.91
CA ILE A 237 -26.38 35.27 -13.61
C ILE A 237 -26.28 36.10 -14.90
N ARG A 238 -25.74 35.53 -15.99
CA ARG A 238 -25.63 36.22 -17.29
C ARG A 238 -26.91 36.18 -18.13
N MET A 239 -27.88 35.33 -17.79
CA MET A 239 -29.18 35.25 -18.48
C MET A 239 -30.28 36.09 -17.81
N SER A 240 -30.21 36.37 -16.51
CA SER A 240 -31.18 37.27 -15.85
C SER A 240 -31.08 38.72 -16.34
N ASP A 241 -29.91 39.16 -16.80
CA ASP A 241 -29.69 40.53 -17.29
C ASP A 241 -30.20 40.77 -18.73
N ARG A 242 -30.70 39.74 -19.43
CA ARG A 242 -31.27 39.87 -20.78
C ARG A 242 -32.79 39.73 -20.88
N VAL A 243 -33.49 39.40 -19.79
CA VAL A 243 -34.94 39.06 -19.88
C VAL A 243 -35.86 39.96 -19.03
N TYR A 244 -35.37 40.85 -18.17
CA TYR A 244 -36.26 41.76 -17.44
C TYR A 244 -36.44 43.13 -18.11
N GLY A 245 -37.21 43.13 -19.20
CA GLY A 245 -38.07 44.26 -19.55
C GLY A 245 -39.52 43.92 -19.19
N PHE A 246 -40.21 44.83 -18.49
CA PHE A 246 -41.64 44.86 -18.08
C PHE A 246 -42.00 44.45 -16.63
N PRO A 247 -43.03 45.09 -16.01
CA PRO A 247 -42.82 45.98 -14.89
C PRO A 247 -43.50 45.49 -13.60
N THR A 248 -43.10 46.11 -12.50
CA THR A 248 -43.73 46.06 -11.17
C THR A 248 -45.26 46.19 -11.21
N PHE A 249 -45.97 45.22 -10.63
CA PHE A 249 -47.29 45.44 -10.05
C PHE A 249 -47.30 44.97 -8.60
N LEU A 250 -47.37 45.95 -7.68
CA LEU A 250 -47.91 45.77 -6.35
C LEU A 250 -49.35 45.23 -6.49
N SER A 251 -49.67 44.14 -5.81
CA SER A 251 -51.06 43.77 -5.52
C SER A 251 -51.28 43.83 -4.01
N ALA A 252 -52.05 44.82 -3.61
CA ALA A 252 -52.55 45.04 -2.27
C ALA A 252 -53.47 43.90 -1.82
N TYR A 253 -53.31 43.43 -0.58
CA TYR A 253 -54.36 42.71 0.15
C TYR A 253 -54.70 43.53 1.39
N SER A 254 -55.88 44.17 1.35
CA SER A 254 -56.45 44.94 2.43
C SER A 254 -57.95 44.69 2.52
N LEU A 255 -58.36 44.13 3.67
CA LEU A 255 -59.62 44.35 4.40
C LEU A 255 -60.96 43.81 3.83
N ALA A 256 -61.58 42.86 4.55
CA ALA A 256 -62.61 43.13 5.58
C ALA A 256 -63.70 42.05 5.65
N THR A 257 -63.88 41.43 6.82
CA THR A 257 -65.20 40.99 7.32
C THR A 257 -65.32 41.33 8.82
N LYS A 258 -66.05 42.41 9.11
CA LYS A 258 -66.85 42.65 10.34
C LYS A 258 -68.06 41.68 10.26
N THR A 259 -68.71 41.14 11.30
CA THR A 259 -69.11 41.67 12.63
C THR A 259 -69.79 40.55 13.44
N GLY A 260 -69.82 40.71 14.78
CA GLY A 260 -70.75 40.06 15.73
C GLY A 260 -70.01 39.16 16.73
N ASP A 261 -70.07 39.30 18.06
CA ASP A 261 -70.96 40.09 18.90
C ASP A 261 -70.32 40.29 20.29
N SER A 262 -70.85 41.27 21.01
CA SER A 262 -70.49 41.73 22.36
C SER A 262 -70.51 40.67 23.47
N LEU A 263 -69.63 40.81 24.48
CA LEU A 263 -70.05 40.99 25.89
C LEU A 263 -68.88 41.39 26.79
N SER A 264 -69.10 42.53 27.46
CA SER A 264 -68.45 43.09 28.64
C SER A 264 -68.22 42.12 29.79
N TYR A 265 -67.13 42.27 30.57
CA TYR A 265 -67.16 42.76 31.97
C TYR A 265 -65.76 42.80 32.62
N LEU A 266 -65.59 43.81 33.48
CA LEU A 266 -64.49 44.10 34.39
C LEU A 266 -64.16 42.95 35.38
N HIS A 267 -62.89 42.73 35.71
CA HIS A 267 -62.23 43.17 36.96
C HIS A 267 -60.88 42.43 37.17
N ARG A 268 -59.87 43.22 37.56
CA ARG A 268 -58.66 42.90 38.36
C ARG A 268 -57.85 41.66 38.04
#